data_AF-A0A2H0JW09-F1
#
_entry.id   AF-A0A2H0JW09-F1
#
_cell.length_a   1.000
_cell.length_b   1.000
_cell.length_c   1.000
_cell.angle_alpha   90.00
_cell.angle_beta   90.00
_cell.angle_gamma   90.00
#
_symmetry.space_group_name_H-M   'P 1'
#
loop_
_entity.id
_entity.type
_entity.pdbx_description
1 polymer ?
#
loop_
_entity_poly.entity_id
_entity_poly.type
_entity_poly.pdbx_seq_one_letter_code
_entity_poly.pdbx_strand_id
1 'polypeptide(L)'
;MIRMLPAAIVIALAAHVFLGWMWSPIGAVLAGFLVEKKWLVAGSASLMAAWGVLMVWSWTRAPHETQEMWRVVADLLGNLPPIATVVATLAVACLLGMAGGWLGAGLYRVRMQGRD
;
A
#
# COMPACT_ATOMS: atom_id res chain seq x y z
N MET A 1 18.24 -0.49 9.50
CA MET A 1 16.83 -0.74 9.89
C MET A 1 15.84 -0.87 8.72
N ILE A 2 16.25 -0.87 7.44
CA ILE A 2 15.32 -1.10 6.30
C ILE A 2 15.05 -2.60 6.04
N ARG A 3 15.81 -3.50 6.68
CA ARG A 3 15.72 -4.96 6.47
C ARG A 3 14.35 -5.58 6.77
N MET A 4 13.48 -4.89 7.51
CA MET A 4 12.15 -5.40 7.87
C MET A 4 11.01 -4.88 6.97
N LEU A 5 11.30 -3.94 6.07
CA LEU A 5 10.33 -3.46 5.08
C LEU A 5 9.80 -4.57 4.15
N PRO A 6 10.61 -5.56 3.70
CA PRO A 6 10.11 -6.66 2.90
C PRO A 6 9.00 -7.46 3.59
N ALA A 7 9.10 -7.69 4.91
CA ALA A 7 8.07 -8.40 5.67
C ALA A 7 6.74 -7.65 5.66
N ALA A 8 6.79 -6.32 5.83
CA ALA A 8 5.61 -5.46 5.75
C ALA A 8 4.97 -5.46 4.34
N ILE A 9 5.79 -5.47 3.28
CA ILE A 9 5.31 -5.60 1.90
C ILE A 9 4.60 -6.94 1.69
N VAL A 10 5.21 -8.05 2.13
CA VAL A 10 4.63 -9.39 2.02
C VAL A 10 3.30 -9.46 2.78
N ILE A 11 3.22 -8.87 3.96
CA ILE A 11 1.98 -8.83 4.76
C ILE A 11 0.92 -7.95 4.08
N ALA A 12 1.28 -6.78 3.54
CA ALA A 12 0.35 -5.94 2.77
C ALA A 12 -0.21 -6.70 1.56
N LEU A 13 0.67 -7.42 0.84
CA LEU A 13 0.31 -8.22 -0.33
C LEU A 13 -0.62 -9.37 0.05
N ALA A 14 -0.27 -10.15 1.07
CA ALA A 14 -1.08 -11.25 1.56
C ALA A 14 -2.46 -10.76 2.04
N ALA A 15 -2.50 -9.66 2.80
CA ALA A 15 -3.75 -9.06 3.24
C ALA A 15 -4.60 -8.60 2.05
N HIS A 16 -4.00 -7.98 1.03
CA HIS A 16 -4.73 -7.57 -0.17
C HIS A 16 -5.36 -8.76 -0.90
N VAL A 17 -4.58 -9.84 -1.09
CA VAL A 17 -4.99 -11.00 -1.90
C VAL A 17 -6.02 -11.86 -1.17
N PHE A 18 -5.83 -12.14 0.12
CA PHE A 18 -6.65 -13.09 0.86
C PHE A 18 -7.82 -12.46 1.62
N LEU A 19 -7.67 -11.19 2.05
CA LEU A 19 -8.68 -10.50 2.86
C LEU A 19 -9.33 -9.33 2.09
N GLY A 20 -8.72 -8.88 0.99
CA GLY A 20 -9.15 -7.75 0.19
C GLY A 20 -8.38 -6.46 0.47
N TRP A 21 -8.51 -5.48 -0.43
CA TRP A 21 -7.70 -4.25 -0.44
C TRP A 21 -7.81 -3.42 0.85
N MET A 22 -8.97 -3.46 1.51
CA MET A 22 -9.25 -2.74 2.76
C MET A 22 -8.34 -3.16 3.92
N TRP A 23 -7.74 -4.37 3.84
CA TRP A 23 -6.83 -4.90 4.85
C TRP A 23 -5.35 -4.70 4.51
N SER A 24 -5.01 -4.28 3.29
CA SER A 24 -3.63 -3.95 2.93
C SER A 24 -2.94 -2.94 3.86
N PRO A 25 -3.64 -1.91 4.41
CA PRO A 25 -3.02 -0.95 5.32
C PRO A 25 -2.36 -1.56 6.57
N ILE A 26 -2.71 -2.80 6.96
CA ILE A 26 -2.02 -3.52 8.05
C ILE A 26 -0.52 -3.59 7.81
N GLY A 27 -0.08 -3.84 6.56
CA GLY A 27 1.34 -3.87 6.24
C GLY A 27 2.01 -2.51 6.44
N ALA A 28 1.33 -1.41 6.12
CA ALA A 28 1.85 -0.06 6.39
C ALA A 28 1.90 0.27 7.89
N VAL A 29 0.92 -0.17 8.67
CA VAL A 29 0.95 -0.08 10.14
C VAL A 29 2.15 -0.83 10.69
N LEU A 30 2.38 -2.06 10.24
CA LEU A 30 3.55 -2.83 10.65
C LEU A 30 4.86 -2.15 10.23
N ALA A 31 4.94 -1.61 9.01
CA ALA A 31 6.12 -0.89 8.53
C ALA A 31 6.45 0.33 9.42
N GLY A 32 5.42 1.10 9.79
CA GLY A 32 5.55 2.23 10.72
C GLY A 32 6.00 1.81 12.11
N PHE A 33 5.47 0.70 12.62
CA PHE A 33 5.85 0.15 13.92
C PHE A 33 7.31 -0.33 13.96
N LEU A 34 7.79 -0.96 12.88
CA LEU A 34 9.15 -1.50 12.79
C LEU A 34 10.21 -0.45 12.42
N VAL A 35 9.81 0.63 11.74
CA VAL A 35 10.71 1.68 11.26
C VAL A 35 10.21 3.07 11.69
N GLU A 36 10.01 3.23 13.00
CA GLU A 36 9.40 4.43 13.60
C GLU A 36 9.99 5.74 13.07
N LYS A 37 11.33 5.90 13.05
CA LYS A 37 11.96 7.17 12.60
C LYS A 37 11.70 7.53 11.14
N LYS A 38 11.32 6.57 10.29
CA LYS A 38 11.06 6.77 8.85
C LYS A 38 9.67 6.27 8.47
N TRP A 39 8.72 6.35 9.39
CA TRP A 39 7.37 5.81 9.23
C TRP A 39 6.66 6.26 7.95
N LEU A 40 6.85 7.53 7.55
CA LEU A 40 6.28 8.07 6.31
C LEU A 40 6.73 7.27 5.09
N VAL A 41 8.05 7.14 4.94
CA VAL A 41 8.66 6.44 3.81
C VAL A 41 8.38 4.94 3.90
N ALA A 42 8.48 4.35 5.09
CA ALA A 42 8.27 2.92 5.29
C ALA A 42 6.81 2.50 5.00
N GLY A 43 5.85 3.24 5.53
CA GLY A 43 4.43 2.99 5.30
C GLY A 43 4.04 3.17 3.83
N SER A 44 4.40 4.31 3.22
CA SER A 44 4.14 4.60 1.81
C SER A 44 4.78 3.57 0.89
N ALA A 45 6.08 3.29 1.08
CA ALA A 45 6.80 2.33 0.26
C ALA A 45 6.22 0.92 0.40
N SER A 46 5.80 0.51 1.60
CA SER A 46 5.22 -0.82 1.79
C SER A 46 3.94 -1.03 0.98
N LEU A 47 3.01 -0.05 1.00
CA LEU A 47 1.73 -0.14 0.31
C LEU A 47 1.88 0.07 -1.19
N MET A 48 2.66 1.09 -1.61
CA MET A 48 2.93 1.34 -3.02
C MET A 48 3.63 0.16 -3.69
N ALA A 49 4.59 -0.48 -3.01
CA ALA A 49 5.25 -1.66 -3.54
C ALA A 49 4.29 -2.84 -3.65
N ALA A 50 3.48 -3.12 -2.62
CA ALA A 50 2.51 -4.22 -2.66
C ALA A 50 1.47 -4.04 -3.78
N TRP A 51 0.88 -2.85 -3.88
CA TRP A 51 -0.12 -2.57 -4.92
C TRP A 51 0.51 -2.49 -6.31
N GLY A 52 1.71 -1.91 -6.43
CA GLY A 52 2.47 -1.90 -7.68
C GLY A 52 2.82 -3.30 -8.18
N VAL A 53 3.21 -4.21 -7.28
CA VAL A 53 3.43 -5.63 -7.62
C VAL A 53 2.15 -6.28 -8.14
N LEU A 54 0.99 -6.02 -7.51
CA LEU A 54 -0.29 -6.55 -7.98
C LEU A 54 -0.70 -5.99 -9.34
N MET A 55 -0.47 -4.70 -9.59
CA MET A 55 -0.73 -4.09 -10.90
C MET A 55 0.13 -4.74 -12.00
N VAL A 56 1.43 -4.92 -11.75
CA VAL A 56 2.33 -5.60 -12.68
C VAL A 56 1.92 -7.06 -12.87
N TRP A 57 1.54 -7.75 -11.80
CA TRP A 57 1.06 -9.12 -11.87
C TRP A 57 -0.21 -9.24 -12.72
N SER A 58 -1.20 -8.37 -12.51
CA SER A 58 -2.43 -8.31 -13.31
C SER A 58 -2.12 -8.04 -14.79
N TRP A 59 -1.27 -7.06 -15.07
CA TRP A 59 -0.89 -6.73 -16.45
C TRP A 59 -0.16 -7.87 -17.17
N THR A 60 0.70 -8.61 -16.45
CA THR A 60 1.45 -9.74 -17.03
C THR A 60 0.60 -10.99 -17.23
N ARG A 61 -0.43 -11.20 -16.41
CA ARG A 61 -1.30 -12.39 -16.48
C ARG A 61 -2.53 -12.20 -17.36
N ALA A 62 -3.10 -11.00 -17.38
CA ALA A 62 -4.36 -10.68 -18.04
C ALA A 62 -4.33 -9.23 -18.59
N PRO A 63 -3.49 -8.95 -19.60
CA PRO A 63 -3.28 -7.59 -20.08
C PRO A 63 -4.54 -6.97 -20.70
N HIS A 64 -5.32 -7.74 -21.46
CA HIS A 64 -6.51 -7.22 -22.13
C HIS A 64 -7.58 -6.84 -21.10
N GLU A 65 -7.85 -7.73 -20.15
CA GLU A 65 -8.83 -7.55 -19.09
C GLU A 65 -8.43 -6.41 -18.16
N THR A 66 -7.13 -6.29 -17.86
CA THR A 66 -6.60 -5.18 -17.06
C THR A 66 -6.79 -3.84 -17.77
N GLN A 67 -6.54 -3.77 -19.08
CA GLN A 67 -6.79 -2.55 -19.87
C GLN A 67 -8.26 -2.16 -19.91
N GLU A 68 -9.16 -3.12 -20.14
CA GLU A 68 -10.60 -2.88 -20.15
C GLU A 68 -11.09 -2.41 -18.78
N MET A 69 -10.61 -3.03 -17.70
CA MET A 69 -10.91 -2.56 -16.34
C MET A 69 -10.46 -1.10 -16.14
N TRP A 70 -9.24 -0.74 -16.54
CA TRP A 70 -8.76 0.64 -16.41
C TRP A 70 -9.57 1.62 -17.23
N ARG A 71 -9.99 1.26 -18.45
CA ARG A 71 -10.90 2.08 -19.28
C ARG A 71 -12.23 2.31 -18.59
N VAL A 72 -12.89 1.23 -18.16
CA VAL A 72 -14.18 1.32 -17.47
C VAL A 72 -14.09 2.19 -16.22
N VAL A 73 -13.05 2.01 -15.40
CA VAL A 73 -12.83 2.85 -14.21
C VAL A 73 -12.56 4.30 -14.59
N ALA A 74 -11.81 4.56 -15.66
CA ALA A 74 -11.51 5.92 -16.11
C ALA A 74 -12.76 6.64 -16.63
N ASP A 75 -13.63 5.91 -17.34
CA ASP A 75 -14.92 6.39 -17.82
C ASP A 75 -15.83 6.76 -16.64
N LEU A 76 -15.89 5.88 -15.62
CA LEU A 76 -16.64 6.13 -14.38
C LEU A 76 -16.15 7.36 -13.61
N LEU A 77 -14.86 7.69 -13.70
CA LEU A 77 -14.26 8.86 -13.05
C LEU A 77 -14.34 10.14 -13.89
N GLY A 78 -15.11 10.14 -14.97
CA GLY A 78 -15.35 11.31 -15.82
C GLY A 78 -14.54 11.31 -17.11
N ASN A 79 -14.42 10.16 -17.77
CA ASN A 79 -13.73 9.99 -19.06
C ASN A 79 -12.25 10.43 -19.00
N LEU A 80 -11.56 10.03 -17.93
CA LEU A 80 -10.14 10.31 -17.76
C LEU A 80 -9.28 9.40 -18.67
N PRO A 81 -8.02 9.77 -18.95
CA PRO A 81 -7.07 8.84 -19.54
C PRO A 81 -6.92 7.58 -18.64
N PRO A 82 -6.89 6.35 -19.19
CA PRO A 82 -6.77 5.13 -18.37
C PRO A 82 -5.57 5.12 -17.42
N ILE A 83 -4.45 5.73 -17.84
CA ILE A 83 -3.25 5.87 -17.00
C ILE A 83 -3.50 6.69 -15.73
N ALA A 84 -4.45 7.62 -15.74
CA ALA A 84 -4.81 8.42 -14.57
C ALA A 84 -5.37 7.54 -13.44
N THR A 85 -6.04 6.43 -13.76
CA THR A 85 -6.57 5.48 -12.76
C THR A 85 -5.44 4.78 -12.01
N VAL A 86 -4.36 4.42 -12.70
CA VAL A 86 -3.16 3.82 -12.10
C VAL A 86 -2.49 4.82 -11.17
N VAL A 87 -2.30 6.06 -11.64
CA VAL A 87 -1.70 7.13 -10.84
C VAL A 87 -2.54 7.43 -9.61
N ALA A 88 -3.86 7.55 -9.75
CA ALA A 88 -4.78 7.78 -8.63
C ALA A 88 -4.72 6.64 -7.62
N THR A 89 -4.70 5.39 -8.09
CA THR A 89 -4.62 4.21 -7.23
C THR A 89 -3.30 4.18 -6.44
N LEU A 90 -2.17 4.51 -7.07
CA LEU A 90 -0.88 4.62 -6.39
C LEU A 90 -0.81 5.82 -5.42
N ALA A 91 -1.48 6.93 -5.76
CA ALA A 91 -1.60 8.07 -4.85
C ALA A 91 -2.41 7.70 -3.60
N VAL A 92 -3.53 6.98 -3.76
CA VAL A 92 -4.31 6.43 -2.64
C VAL A 92 -3.46 5.46 -1.82
N ALA A 93 -2.71 4.56 -2.48
CA ALA A 93 -1.82 3.65 -1.78
C ALA A 93 -0.76 4.40 -0.96
N CYS A 94 -0.21 5.48 -1.51
CA CYS A 94 0.75 6.34 -0.84
C CYS A 94 0.14 6.99 0.40
N LEU A 95 -1.02 7.64 0.27
CA LEU A 95 -1.72 8.31 1.38
C LEU A 95 -2.12 7.33 2.49
N LEU A 96 -2.70 6.19 2.14
CA LEU A 96 -3.02 5.13 3.10
C LEU A 96 -1.76 4.55 3.74
N GLY A 97 -0.68 4.43 2.97
CA GLY A 97 0.62 4.01 3.46
C GLY A 97 1.19 4.99 4.49
N MET A 98 1.10 6.30 4.24
CA MET A 98 1.48 7.33 5.21
C MET A 98 0.63 7.24 6.49
N ALA A 99 -0.69 7.15 6.35
CA ALA A 99 -1.60 7.06 7.49
C ALA A 99 -1.36 5.80 8.34
N GLY A 100 -1.18 4.64 7.68
CA GLY A 100 -0.82 3.39 8.34
C GLY A 100 0.53 3.50 9.04
N GLY A 101 1.55 4.03 8.36
CA GLY A 101 2.87 4.27 8.93
C GLY A 101 2.82 5.14 10.18
N TRP A 102 2.04 6.21 10.15
CA TRP A 102 1.85 7.11 11.30
C TRP A 102 1.24 6.38 12.50
N LEU A 103 0.17 5.61 12.28
CA LEU A 103 -0.46 4.79 13.32
C LEU A 103 0.53 3.78 13.92
N GLY A 104 1.29 3.09 13.07
CA GLY A 104 2.32 2.14 13.51
C GLY A 104 3.40 2.77 14.37
N ALA A 105 3.89 3.94 13.98
CA ALA A 105 4.86 4.70 14.75
C ALA A 105 4.29 5.16 16.10
N GLY A 106 3.02 5.58 16.13
CA GLY A 106 2.31 5.91 17.35
C GLY A 106 2.25 4.74 18.33
N LEU A 107 1.88 3.55 17.85
CA LEU A 107 1.86 2.31 18.65
C LEU A 107 3.23 1.95 19.21
N TYR A 108 4.30 2.13 18.42
CA TYR A 108 5.67 1.90 18.90
C TYR A 108 6.03 2.84 20.06
N ARG A 109 5.72 4.13 19.94
CA ARG A 109 6.04 5.13 20.98
C ARG A 109 5.32 4.83 22.30
N VAL A 110 4.03 4.50 22.24
CA VAL A 110 3.25 4.10 23.42
C VAL A 110 3.86 2.88 24.10
N ARG A 111 4.28 1.87 23.32
CA ARG A 111 4.94 0.68 23.86
C ARG A 111 6.25 1.01 24.58
N MET A 112 7.01 1.99 24.10
CA MET A 112 8.30 2.36 24.72
C MET A 112 8.11 3.19 25.99
N GLN A 113 7.09 4.05 26.05
CA GLN A 113 6.76 4.84 27.24
C GLN A 113 6.36 3.98 28.46
N GLY A 114 5.81 2.79 28.25
CA GLY A 114 5.46 1.85 29.33
C GLY A 114 6.61 0.96 29.80
N ARG A 115 7.85 1.18 29.34
CA ARG A 115 9.04 0.41 29.73
C ARG A 115 10.03 1.18 30.60
N ASP A 116 9.72 2.44 30.89
CA ASP A 116 10.43 3.32 31.82
C ASP A 116 9.77 3.26 33.21
#